data_AF-A0A815QV92-F1
#
_entry.id   AF-A0A815QV92-F1
#
_cell.length_a   1.000
_cell.length_b   1.000
_cell.length_c   1.000
_cell.angle_alpha   90.00
_cell.angle_beta   90.00
_cell.angle_gamma   90.00
#
_symmetry.space_group_name_H-M   'P 1'
#
loop_
_entity.id
_entity.type
_entity.pdbx_description
1 polymer ?
#
loop_
_entity_poly.entity_id
_entity_poly.type
_entity_poly.pdbx_seq_one_letter_code
_entity_poly.pdbx_strand_id
1 'polypeptide(L)'
;MGTNLAVAEVKIGMNSVYTCGHFYEYLLPQPDILKTRIVAWASIQRYILIFHHGWMSTQKKKILLHYIPITTIIIYGIILYMTIDLFLSCDRSYYSTILYCGFSSCAYNSTAYSIFELITGGITNIKIIAICSMILIIRLIKQKHRLNQQLNWRKHRKMAIQLLSIILLFYIFYLP
;
A
#
# COMPACT_ATOMS: atom_id res chain seq x y z
N MET A 1 9.30 58.43 25.94
CA MET A 1 8.23 58.70 24.95
C MET A 1 8.77 58.25 23.60
N GLY A 2 8.34 57.08 23.12
CA GLY A 2 8.97 56.42 21.97
C GLY A 2 8.42 55.01 21.77
N THR A 3 7.22 54.94 21.19
CA THR A 3 6.68 53.91 20.29
C THR A 3 7.08 52.43 20.50
N ASN A 4 6.29 51.72 21.31
CA ASN A 4 6.11 50.27 21.24
C ASN A 4 4.78 49.97 20.52
N LEU A 5 4.75 49.87 19.19
CA LEU A 5 3.53 49.46 18.47
C LEU A 5 3.84 49.02 17.03
N ALA A 6 4.55 47.90 16.87
CA ALA A 6 4.73 47.26 15.57
C ALA A 6 5.03 45.75 15.65
N VAL A 7 4.50 45.02 16.64
CA VAL A 7 4.65 43.55 16.76
C VAL A 7 3.28 42.88 17.00
N ALA A 8 2.25 43.32 16.27
CA ALA A 8 0.90 42.75 16.41
C ALA A 8 0.15 42.51 15.10
N GLU A 9 0.80 42.58 13.94
CA GLU A 9 0.17 42.32 12.63
C GLU A 9 0.75 41.09 11.89
N VAL A 10 1.00 40.01 12.62
CA VAL A 10 1.22 38.67 12.01
C VAL A 10 0.36 37.64 12.75
N LYS A 11 -0.96 37.86 12.80
CA LYS A 11 -1.87 36.88 13.42
C LYS A 11 -3.21 36.65 12.72
N ILE A 12 -3.40 37.17 11.51
CA ILE A 12 -4.66 37.01 10.76
C ILE A 12 -4.42 36.62 9.28
N GLY A 13 -3.34 35.86 9.02
CA GLY A 13 -3.10 35.20 7.74
C GLY A 13 -3.22 33.67 7.81
N MET A 14 -3.85 33.14 8.87
CA MET A 14 -3.69 31.74 9.30
C MET A 14 -4.98 30.90 9.27
N ASN A 15 -6.04 31.33 8.59
CA ASN A 15 -7.33 30.62 8.66
C ASN A 15 -7.87 30.02 7.36
N SER A 16 -7.20 30.14 6.21
CA SER A 16 -7.77 29.68 4.93
C SER A 16 -6.96 28.64 4.14
N VAL A 17 -5.79 28.22 4.61
CA VAL A 17 -4.95 27.19 3.94
C VAL A 17 -4.73 25.94 4.82
N TYR A 18 -5.17 25.97 6.08
CA TYR A 18 -4.90 24.91 7.08
C TYR A 18 -5.98 23.83 7.21
N THR A 19 -7.00 23.82 6.36
CA THR A 19 -7.79 22.58 6.13
C THR A 19 -7.02 21.65 5.18
N CYS A 20 -5.76 21.40 5.51
CA CYS A 20 -4.94 20.41 4.85
C CYS A 20 -5.46 19.03 5.28
N GLY A 21 -6.35 18.42 4.49
CA GLY A 21 -6.56 16.96 4.38
C GLY A 21 -6.63 16.08 5.64
N HIS A 22 -6.90 16.63 6.83
CA HIS A 22 -6.66 16.03 8.14
C HIS A 22 -7.39 14.72 8.44
N PHE A 23 -8.29 14.25 7.57
CA PHE A 23 -9.04 13.03 7.83
C PHE A 23 -8.42 11.78 7.18
N TYR A 24 -7.88 11.91 5.96
CA TYR A 24 -7.33 10.75 5.24
C TYR A 24 -5.94 10.35 5.72
N GLU A 25 -5.15 11.30 6.19
CA GLU A 25 -3.79 11.07 6.67
C GLU A 25 -3.74 10.44 8.07
N TYR A 26 -4.82 10.60 8.85
CA TYR A 26 -4.98 9.99 10.18
C TYR A 26 -5.58 8.58 10.14
N LEU A 27 -6.43 8.29 9.15
CA LEU A 27 -7.14 7.01 9.10
C LEU A 27 -6.29 5.88 8.51
N LEU A 28 -5.30 6.20 7.68
CA LEU A 28 -4.39 5.23 7.07
C LEU A 28 -2.94 5.70 7.18
N PRO A 29 -2.26 5.31 8.26
CA PRO A 29 -0.86 5.64 8.45
C PRO A 29 -0.05 4.87 7.41
N GLN A 30 0.54 5.61 6.48
CA GLN A 30 1.31 5.09 5.34
C GLN A 30 0.48 4.34 4.29
N PRO A 31 -0.26 5.08 3.45
CA PRO A 31 -1.06 4.48 2.40
C PRO A 31 -0.21 3.65 1.42
N ASP A 32 1.08 3.93 1.28
CA ASP A 32 1.93 3.29 0.26
C ASP A 32 2.33 1.85 0.61
N ILE A 33 2.62 1.58 1.88
CA ILE A 33 2.96 0.23 2.35
C ILE A 33 1.71 -0.67 2.40
N LEU A 34 0.57 -0.11 2.81
CA LEU A 34 -0.68 -0.88 2.76
C LEU A 34 -1.04 -1.24 1.31
N LYS A 35 -0.85 -0.30 0.36
CA LYS A 35 -1.04 -0.56 -1.07
C LYS A 35 -0.16 -1.73 -1.55
N THR A 36 1.14 -1.76 -1.23
CA THR A 36 2.02 -2.86 -1.66
C THR A 36 1.56 -4.22 -1.13
N ARG A 37 1.18 -4.28 0.14
CA ARG A 37 0.68 -5.51 0.79
C ARG A 37 -0.62 -6.00 0.15
N ILE A 38 -1.56 -5.11 -0.13
CA ILE A 38 -2.82 -5.46 -0.81
C ILE A 38 -2.55 -5.92 -2.25
N VAL A 39 -1.67 -5.25 -2.98
CA VAL A 39 -1.29 -5.63 -4.36
C VAL A 39 -0.59 -6.99 -4.38
N ALA A 40 0.29 -7.27 -3.41
CA ALA A 40 0.93 -8.56 -3.24
C ALA A 40 -0.11 -9.66 -2.99
N TRP A 41 -1.04 -9.43 -2.06
CA TRP A 41 -2.12 -10.37 -1.80
C TRP A 41 -3.03 -10.60 -3.02
N ALA A 42 -3.42 -9.54 -3.73
CA ALA A 42 -4.22 -9.63 -4.94
C ALA A 42 -3.51 -10.45 -6.03
N SER A 43 -2.18 -10.38 -6.10
CA SER A 43 -1.36 -11.18 -7.02
C SER A 43 -1.39 -12.67 -6.65
N ILE A 44 -1.25 -13.00 -5.36
CA ILE A 44 -1.39 -14.38 -4.84
C ILE A 44 -2.80 -14.91 -5.09
N GLN A 45 -3.82 -14.10 -4.83
CA GLN A 45 -5.21 -14.50 -5.04
C GLN A 45 -5.49 -14.84 -6.50
N ARG A 46 -4.97 -14.05 -7.44
CA ARG A 46 -5.08 -14.30 -8.89
C ARG A 46 -4.34 -15.57 -9.29
N TYR A 47 -3.17 -15.81 -8.70
CA TYR A 47 -2.46 -17.07 -8.86
C TYR A 47 -3.34 -18.26 -8.38
N ILE A 48 -3.91 -18.20 -7.18
CA ILE A 48 -4.78 -19.27 -6.66
C ILE A 48 -6.00 -19.47 -7.56
N LEU A 49 -6.66 -18.40 -8.01
CA LEU A 49 -7.86 -18.49 -8.85
C LEU A 49 -7.59 -19.20 -10.19
N ILE A 50 -6.42 -18.97 -10.80
CA ILE A 50 -6.03 -19.58 -12.08
C ILE A 50 -5.59 -21.04 -11.90
N PHE A 51 -4.83 -21.35 -10.85
CA PHE A 51 -4.25 -22.67 -10.65
C PHE A 51 -5.21 -23.64 -9.96
N HIS A 52 -6.11 -23.11 -9.13
CA HIS A 52 -7.01 -23.87 -8.28
C HIS A 52 -8.44 -23.33 -8.40
N HIS A 53 -8.99 -23.30 -9.62
CA HIS A 53 -10.36 -22.82 -9.86
C HIS A 53 -11.41 -23.51 -8.96
N GLY A 54 -11.22 -24.80 -8.64
CA GLY A 54 -12.08 -25.55 -7.73
C GLY A 54 -12.05 -25.08 -6.26
N TRP A 55 -11.00 -24.36 -5.85
CA TRP A 55 -10.91 -23.81 -4.49
C TRP A 55 -11.80 -22.59 -4.28
N MET A 56 -12.14 -21.86 -5.35
CA MET A 56 -13.04 -20.69 -5.29
C MET A 56 -14.46 -20.98 -5.83
N SER A 57 -14.84 -22.26 -5.99
CA SER A 57 -16.17 -22.58 -6.53
C SER A 57 -17.32 -22.27 -5.56
N THR A 58 -17.08 -22.31 -4.25
CA THR A 58 -18.12 -22.14 -3.23
C THR A 58 -18.00 -20.80 -2.50
N GLN A 59 -19.14 -20.19 -2.15
CA GLN A 59 -19.18 -18.89 -1.47
C GLN A 59 -18.44 -18.90 -0.14
N LYS A 60 -18.55 -19.99 0.64
CA LYS A 60 -17.83 -20.15 1.92
C LYS A 60 -16.31 -20.10 1.73
N LYS A 61 -15.78 -20.79 0.71
CA LYS A 61 -14.34 -20.77 0.41
C LYS A 61 -13.87 -19.41 -0.12
N LYS A 62 -14.71 -18.69 -0.87
CA LYS A 62 -14.41 -17.31 -1.29
C LYS A 62 -14.25 -16.39 -0.08
N ILE A 63 -15.14 -16.47 0.90
CA ILE A 63 -15.01 -15.69 2.14
C ILE A 63 -13.67 -16.00 2.81
N LEU A 64 -13.35 -17.28 2.96
CA LEU A 64 -12.15 -17.71 3.66
C LEU A 64 -10.84 -17.37 2.92
N LEU A 65 -10.80 -17.49 1.59
CA LEU A 65 -9.59 -17.28 0.80
C LEU A 65 -9.44 -15.85 0.27
N HIS A 66 -10.50 -15.05 0.21
CA HIS A 66 -10.42 -13.68 -0.31
C HIS A 66 -10.55 -12.63 0.79
N TYR A 67 -11.62 -12.70 1.57
CA TYR A 67 -11.98 -11.63 2.50
C TYR A 67 -11.14 -11.70 3.77
N ILE A 68 -10.99 -12.89 4.36
CA ILE A 68 -10.22 -13.05 5.60
C ILE A 68 -8.80 -12.47 5.46
N PRO A 69 -8.00 -12.79 4.43
CA PRO A 69 -6.62 -12.30 4.36
C PRO A 69 -6.53 -10.79 4.15
N ILE A 70 -7.43 -10.20 3.36
CA ILE A 70 -7.48 -8.74 3.17
C ILE A 70 -7.83 -8.05 4.49
N THR A 71 -8.84 -8.55 5.20
CA THR A 71 -9.23 -8.04 6.51
C THR A 71 -8.09 -8.18 7.51
N THR A 72 -7.39 -9.32 7.53
CA THR A 72 -6.22 -9.55 8.39
C THR A 72 -5.09 -8.57 8.08
N ILE A 73 -4.78 -8.28 6.81
CA ILE A 73 -3.74 -7.31 6.42
C ILE A 73 -4.10 -5.90 6.93
N ILE A 74 -5.36 -5.49 6.79
CA ILE A 74 -5.83 -4.17 7.24
C ILE A 74 -5.76 -4.07 8.77
N ILE A 75 -6.31 -5.07 9.48
CA ILE A 75 -6.29 -5.11 10.95
C ILE A 75 -4.84 -5.12 11.46
N TYR A 76 -3.96 -5.91 10.85
CA TYR A 76 -2.54 -5.95 11.21
C TYR A 76 -1.86 -4.58 11.04
N GLY A 77 -2.14 -3.88 9.94
CA GLY A 77 -1.62 -2.52 9.72
C GLY A 77 -2.08 -1.54 10.80
N ILE A 78 -3.36 -1.58 11.17
CA ILE A 78 -3.91 -0.73 12.23
C ILE A 78 -3.26 -1.05 13.58
N ILE A 79 -3.21 -2.32 13.97
CA ILE A 79 -2.63 -2.74 15.27
C ILE A 79 -1.15 -2.36 15.36
N LEU A 80 -0.37 -2.65 14.32
CA LEU A 80 1.06 -2.34 14.29
C LEU A 80 1.29 -0.84 14.47
N TYR A 81 0.52 -0.01 13.76
CA TYR A 81 0.63 1.43 13.90
C TYR A 81 0.23 1.93 15.28
N MET A 82 -0.92 1.48 15.82
CA MET A 82 -1.35 1.86 17.17
C MET A 82 -0.32 1.47 18.22
N THR A 83 0.33 0.31 18.05
CA THR A 83 1.41 -0.13 18.93
C THR A 83 2.61 0.82 18.85
N ILE A 84 3.04 1.19 17.64
CA ILE A 84 4.18 2.09 17.50
C ILE A 84 3.87 3.47 18.07
N ASP A 85 2.68 4.00 17.85
CA ASP A 85 2.29 5.32 18.37
C ASP A 85 2.20 5.34 19.90
N LEU A 86 1.73 4.24 20.51
CA LEU A 86 1.61 4.13 21.97
C LEU A 86 2.96 3.86 22.67
N PHE A 87 3.82 3.04 22.07
CA PHE A 87 5.07 2.60 22.71
C PHE A 87 6.27 3.49 22.38
N LEU A 88 6.30 4.14 21.22
CA LEU A 88 7.37 5.04 20.83
C LEU A 88 7.07 6.44 21.37
N SER A 89 7.37 6.64 22.65
CA SER A 89 7.27 7.95 23.32
C SER A 89 8.27 8.92 22.70
N CYS A 90 7.81 9.70 21.74
CA CYS A 90 8.63 10.72 21.11
C CYS A 90 8.15 12.12 21.44
N ASP A 91 9.11 13.01 21.68
CA ASP A 91 8.85 14.44 21.73
C ASP A 91 8.33 14.87 20.35
N ARG A 92 7.06 15.29 20.33
CA ARG A 92 6.39 15.80 19.12
C ARG A 92 6.96 17.18 18.78
N SER A 93 8.17 17.23 18.24
CA SER A 93 8.77 18.46 17.73
C SER A 93 8.12 18.82 16.40
N TYR A 94 7.35 19.92 16.40
CA TYR A 94 6.70 20.45 15.20
C TYR A 94 7.71 21.19 14.33
N TYR A 95 8.02 20.65 13.14
CA TYR A 95 8.89 21.32 12.17
C TYR A 95 8.06 22.22 11.26
N SER A 96 8.09 23.53 11.53
CA SER A 96 7.39 24.54 10.72
C SER A 96 8.06 24.84 9.36
N THR A 97 9.20 24.21 9.07
CA THR A 97 9.99 24.44 7.85
C THR A 97 9.62 23.55 6.67
N ILE A 98 8.76 22.54 6.88
CA ILE A 98 8.38 21.60 5.83
C ILE A 98 7.01 22.00 5.27
N LEU A 99 6.91 22.15 3.95
CA LEU A 99 5.70 22.60 3.25
C LEU A 99 4.54 21.58 3.28
N TYR A 100 4.80 20.37 3.80
CA TYR A 100 3.81 19.31 3.94
C TYR A 100 3.27 19.30 5.37
N CYS A 101 1.94 19.38 5.54
CA CYS A 101 1.28 19.19 6.83
C CYS A 101 1.26 17.70 7.21
N GLY A 102 2.44 17.09 7.36
CA GLY A 102 2.58 15.72 7.81
C GLY A 102 3.25 15.70 9.17
N PHE A 103 2.64 15.04 10.15
CA PHE A 103 3.40 14.61 11.33
C PHE A 103 4.44 13.61 10.82
N SER A 104 5.74 13.94 10.91
CA SER A 104 6.75 12.91 10.73
C SER A 104 6.56 11.93 11.88
N SER A 105 5.92 10.79 11.57
CA SER A 105 5.69 9.77 12.58
C SER A 105 7.06 9.34 13.10
N CYS A 106 7.20 9.32 14.41
CA CYS A 106 8.46 9.03 15.05
C CYS A 106 9.02 7.64 14.68
N ALA A 107 8.15 6.78 14.16
CA ALA A 107 8.48 5.53 13.50
C ALA A 107 9.62 5.68 12.47
N TYR A 108 9.66 6.76 11.68
CA TYR A 108 10.71 6.97 10.67
C TYR A 108 12.10 7.23 11.26
N ASN A 109 12.17 7.78 12.47
CA ASN A 109 13.46 8.05 13.13
C ASN A 109 14.07 6.78 13.74
N SER A 110 13.27 5.73 13.95
CA SER A 110 13.76 4.44 14.39
C SER A 110 14.32 3.64 13.22
N THR A 111 15.64 3.50 13.16
CA THR A 111 16.34 2.65 12.18
C THR A 111 15.79 1.22 12.17
N ALA A 112 15.45 0.68 13.35
CA ALA A 112 14.91 -0.67 13.48
C ALA A 112 13.55 -0.83 12.78
N TYR A 113 12.66 0.15 12.96
CA TYR A 113 11.35 0.15 12.29
C TYR A 113 11.50 0.30 10.77
N SER A 114 12.35 1.23 10.33
CA SER A 114 12.63 1.45 8.91
C SER A 114 13.20 0.20 8.23
N ILE A 115 14.13 -0.52 8.87
CA ILE A 115 14.65 -1.79 8.35
C ILE A 115 13.55 -2.87 8.32
N PHE A 116 12.75 -2.98 9.38
CA PHE A 116 11.66 -3.95 9.45
C PHE A 116 10.64 -3.74 8.32
N GLU A 117 10.21 -2.49 8.09
CA GLU A 117 9.27 -2.15 7.02
C GLU A 117 9.89 -2.34 5.63
N LEU A 118 11.17 -2.01 5.45
CA LEU A 118 11.88 -2.28 4.19
C LEU A 118 11.91 -3.77 3.85
N ILE A 119 12.20 -4.63 4.83
CA ILE A 119 12.28 -6.08 4.63
C ILE A 119 10.89 -6.70 4.43
N THR A 120 9.97 -6.42 5.34
CA THR A 120 8.64 -7.07 5.39
C THR A 120 7.66 -6.46 4.39
N GLY A 121 7.58 -5.13 4.36
CA GLY A 121 6.70 -4.36 3.48
C GLY A 121 7.26 -4.16 2.08
N GLY A 122 8.57 -3.96 1.95
CA GLY A 122 9.23 -3.71 0.66
C GLY A 122 9.65 -5.00 -0.04
N ILE A 123 10.82 -5.52 0.32
CA ILE A 123 11.54 -6.59 -0.40
C ILE A 123 10.67 -7.84 -0.53
N THR A 124 10.03 -8.26 0.56
CA THR A 124 9.20 -9.48 0.58
C THR A 124 8.01 -9.37 -0.38
N ASN A 125 7.26 -8.27 -0.32
CA ASN A 125 6.09 -8.07 -1.19
C ASN A 125 6.49 -7.97 -2.66
N ILE A 126 7.59 -7.29 -2.98
CA ILE A 126 8.09 -7.19 -4.35
C ILE A 126 8.46 -8.58 -4.89
N LYS A 127 9.17 -9.39 -4.10
CA LYS A 127 9.52 -10.77 -4.50
C LYS A 127 8.27 -11.62 -4.76
N ILE A 128 7.27 -11.54 -3.88
CA ILE A 128 6.01 -12.28 -4.03
C ILE A 128 5.29 -11.86 -5.31
N ILE A 129 5.14 -10.55 -5.55
CA ILE A 129 4.49 -10.01 -6.75
C ILE A 129 5.24 -10.49 -8.01
N ALA A 130 6.57 -10.37 -8.03
CA ALA A 130 7.39 -10.80 -9.15
C ALA A 130 7.23 -12.30 -9.44
N ILE A 131 7.34 -13.16 -8.42
CA ILE A 131 7.21 -14.61 -8.58
C ILE A 131 5.81 -14.99 -9.07
N CYS A 132 4.76 -14.46 -8.45
CA CYS A 132 3.38 -14.74 -8.86
C CYS A 132 3.13 -14.31 -10.32
N SER A 133 3.68 -13.17 -10.71
CA SER A 133 3.53 -12.62 -12.07
C SER A 133 4.28 -13.45 -13.11
N MET A 134 5.53 -13.83 -12.82
CA MET A 134 6.32 -14.70 -13.69
C MET A 134 5.64 -16.04 -13.91
N ILE A 135 5.15 -16.67 -12.84
CA ILE A 135 4.46 -17.96 -12.94
C ILE A 135 3.17 -17.83 -13.78
N LEU A 136 2.43 -16.72 -13.64
CA LEU A 136 1.22 -16.45 -14.40
C LEU A 136 1.52 -16.29 -15.91
N ILE A 137 2.60 -15.60 -16.26
CA ILE A 137 3.06 -15.45 -17.66
C ILE A 137 3.47 -16.80 -18.23
N ILE A 138 4.30 -17.58 -17.52
CA ILE A 138 4.76 -18.89 -17.98
C ILE A 138 3.57 -19.81 -18.30
N ARG A 139 2.54 -19.82 -17.44
CA ARG A 139 1.34 -20.62 -17.71
C ARG A 139 0.49 -20.08 -18.83
N LEU A 140 0.35 -18.76 -18.97
CA LEU A 140 -0.35 -18.16 -20.09
C LEU A 140 0.28 -18.58 -21.43
N ILE A 141 1.61 -18.67 -21.48
CA ILE A 141 2.34 -19.18 -22.64
C ILE A 141 2.13 -20.68 -22.82
N LYS A 142 2.29 -21.50 -21.77
CA LYS A 142 2.09 -22.96 -21.84
C LYS A 142 0.67 -23.34 -22.25
N GLN A 143 -0.34 -22.62 -21.75
CA GLN A 143 -1.74 -22.86 -22.04
C GLN A 143 -2.09 -22.46 -23.49
N LYS A 144 -1.52 -21.36 -23.99
CA LYS A 144 -1.61 -20.99 -25.41
C LYS A 144 -1.03 -22.09 -26.30
N HIS A 145 0.12 -22.64 -25.92
CA HIS A 145 0.80 -23.67 -26.70
C HIS A 145 0.07 -25.02 -26.67
N ARG A 146 -0.46 -25.44 -25.50
CA ARG A 146 -1.15 -26.73 -25.36
C ARG A 146 -2.51 -26.79 -26.04
N LEU A 147 -3.30 -25.72 -25.97
CA LEU A 147 -4.71 -25.83 -26.33
C LEU A 147 -5.03 -25.41 -27.76
N ASN A 148 -4.21 -24.60 -28.43
CA ASN A 148 -4.43 -24.08 -29.80
C ASN A 148 -5.89 -23.68 -30.15
N GLN A 149 -6.74 -23.47 -29.13
CA GLN A 149 -8.19 -23.36 -29.22
C GLN A 149 -8.63 -22.03 -28.62
N GLN A 150 -9.63 -21.43 -29.27
CA GLN A 150 -10.19 -20.11 -29.01
C GLN A 150 -11.00 -19.98 -27.68
N LEU A 151 -10.80 -20.86 -26.69
CA LEU A 151 -11.57 -20.80 -25.45
C LEU A 151 -11.21 -19.54 -24.64
N ASN A 152 -12.07 -18.51 -24.75
CA ASN A 152 -12.14 -17.29 -23.94
C ASN A 152 -10.81 -16.55 -23.64
N TRP A 153 -9.82 -16.69 -24.53
CA TRP A 153 -8.50 -16.04 -24.45
C TRP A 153 -8.58 -14.53 -24.21
N ARG A 154 -9.56 -13.86 -24.83
CA ARG A 154 -9.75 -12.41 -24.71
C ARG A 154 -10.01 -11.97 -23.26
N LYS A 155 -10.70 -12.78 -22.46
CA LYS A 155 -11.06 -12.42 -21.07
C LYS A 155 -9.85 -12.56 -20.14
N HIS A 156 -9.11 -13.66 -20.23
CA HIS A 156 -7.91 -13.88 -19.41
C HIS A 156 -6.76 -12.93 -19.80
N ARG A 157 -6.58 -12.63 -21.09
CA ARG A 157 -5.57 -11.68 -21.55
C ARG A 157 -5.81 -10.26 -21.04
N LYS A 158 -7.06 -9.76 -21.07
CA LYS A 158 -7.37 -8.41 -20.56
C LYS A 158 -7.04 -8.28 -19.07
N MET A 159 -7.38 -9.30 -18.28
CA MET A 159 -7.11 -9.30 -16.83
C MET A 159 -5.61 -9.39 -16.49
N ALA A 160 -4.84 -10.15 -17.29
CA ALA A 160 -3.40 -10.25 -17.12
C ALA A 160 -2.67 -8.96 -17.54
N ILE A 161 -3.06 -8.34 -18.66
CA ILE A 161 -2.49 -7.06 -19.11
C ILE A 161 -2.77 -5.95 -18.11
N GLN A 162 -3.98 -5.89 -17.55
CA GLN A 162 -4.29 -4.93 -16.49
C GLN A 162 -3.37 -5.08 -15.28
N LEU A 163 -3.10 -6.32 -14.84
CA LEU A 163 -2.21 -6.56 -13.70
C LEU A 163 -0.76 -6.17 -14.03
N LEU A 164 -0.28 -6.56 -15.21
CA LEU A 164 1.06 -6.22 -15.68
C LEU A 164 1.25 -4.70 -15.74
N SER A 165 0.24 -3.98 -16.25
CA SER A 165 0.25 -2.52 -16.30
C SER A 165 0.33 -1.89 -14.92
N ILE A 166 -0.41 -2.41 -13.94
CA ILE A 166 -0.34 -1.93 -12.54
C ILE A 166 1.05 -2.17 -11.95
N ILE A 167 1.65 -3.33 -12.21
CA ILE A 167 3.00 -3.67 -11.72
C ILE A 167 4.04 -2.76 -12.36
N LEU A 168 3.97 -2.54 -13.67
CA LEU A 168 4.85 -1.62 -14.39
C LEU A 168 4.75 -0.19 -13.84
N LEU A 169 3.53 0.31 -13.64
CA LEU A 169 3.29 1.60 -12.99
C LEU A 169 3.93 1.62 -11.60
N PHE A 170 3.74 0.57 -10.81
CA PHE A 170 4.31 0.47 -9.48
C PHE A 170 5.84 0.52 -9.51
N TYR A 171 6.48 -0.22 -10.42
CA TYR A 171 7.93 -0.18 -10.59
C TYR A 171 8.43 1.21 -11.00
N ILE A 172 7.75 1.89 -11.94
CA ILE A 172 8.13 3.23 -12.42
C ILE A 172 7.98 4.28 -11.32
N PHE A 173 6.92 4.22 -10.52
CA PHE A 173 6.68 5.21 -9.46
C PHE A 173 7.45 4.93 -8.17
N TYR A 174 7.88 3.68 -7.94
CA TYR A 174 8.52 3.27 -6.69
C TYR A 174 10.04 3.13 -6.78
N LEU A 175 10.60 2.96 -7.98
CA LEU A 175 12.04 3.15 -8.21
C LEU A 175 12.27 4.62 -8.57
N PRO A 176 12.93 5.40 -7.69
CA PRO A 176 13.30 6.78 -8.00
C PRO A 176 14.32 6.85 -9.14
#